data_AF-A0A099Y0L8-F1
#
_entry.id   AF-A0A099Y0L8-F1
#
_cell.length_a   1.000
_cell.length_b   1.000
_cell.length_c   1.000
_cell.angle_alpha   90.00
_cell.angle_beta   90.00
_cell.angle_gamma   90.00
#
_symmetry.space_group_name_H-M   'P 1'
#
loop_
_entity.id
_entity.type
_entity.pdbx_description
1 polymer ?
#
loop_
_entity_poly.entity_id
_entity_poly.type
_entity_poly.pdbx_seq_one_letter_code
_entity_poly.pdbx_strand_id
1 'polypeptide(L)'
;MKIFKLTVFTLILTATTAFTQIGNPNISDNWTLSEFTETLVENNNNETFLVKELEITKEYTPVILDPKDKYKLNQDIIYLPTQVTKSLKLDYDKDKQYEKEAEFFYKKPDNFNLDFTLTKSGVIIKTDKKDVNVSKIWNKSTKLMFSNKRNNRIKQEGNYIIEFTNNEKVDITITNYEIF
;
A
#
# COMPACT_ATOMS: atom_id res chain seq x y z
N MET A 1 37.34 55.09 -26.86
CA MET A 1 37.24 54.31 -25.59
C MET A 1 35.88 54.61 -24.97
N LYS A 2 34.96 53.71 -24.64
CA LYS A 2 34.85 52.25 -24.67
C LYS A 2 33.38 51.91 -24.97
N ILE A 3 33.15 50.93 -25.84
CA ILE A 3 31.83 50.34 -26.12
C ILE A 3 31.48 49.45 -24.93
N PHE A 4 30.40 49.79 -24.20
CA PHE A 4 29.82 48.88 -23.21
C PHE A 4 28.97 47.85 -23.95
N LYS A 5 29.53 46.65 -24.15
CA LYS A 5 28.78 45.49 -24.64
C LYS A 5 27.95 44.94 -23.50
N LEU A 6 26.62 45.13 -23.57
CA LEU A 6 25.68 44.44 -22.70
C LEU A 6 25.58 42.99 -23.19
N THR A 7 26.15 42.06 -22.44
CA THR A 7 26.06 40.63 -22.75
C THR A 7 24.89 40.08 -21.95
N VAL A 8 23.75 39.85 -22.61
CA VAL A 8 22.58 39.24 -21.98
C VAL A 8 22.89 37.76 -21.77
N PHE A 9 23.08 37.37 -20.52
CA PHE A 9 23.25 35.98 -20.10
C PHE A 9 21.83 35.37 -19.98
N THR A 10 21.30 34.81 -21.06
CA THR A 10 20.08 34.00 -21.03
C THR A 10 20.40 32.66 -20.36
N LEU A 11 20.19 32.60 -19.05
CA LEU A 11 20.19 31.35 -18.29
C LEU A 11 18.94 30.55 -18.72
N ILE A 12 19.10 29.66 -19.69
CA ILE A 12 18.08 28.66 -20.03
C ILE A 12 18.03 27.68 -18.85
N LEU A 13 17.18 27.97 -17.87
CA LEU A 13 16.70 26.98 -16.89
C LEU A 13 15.97 25.91 -17.69
N THR A 14 16.71 24.88 -18.10
CA THR A 14 16.11 23.62 -18.53
C THR A 14 15.48 23.00 -17.29
N ALA A 15 14.22 23.35 -17.03
CA ALA A 15 13.39 22.61 -16.12
C ALA A 15 13.32 21.18 -16.67
N THR A 16 14.14 20.29 -16.14
CA THR A 16 13.96 18.86 -16.31
C THR A 16 12.64 18.52 -15.64
N THR A 17 11.55 18.58 -16.40
CA THR A 17 10.31 17.91 -16.02
C THR A 17 10.65 16.43 -16.02
N ALA A 18 10.98 15.90 -14.84
CA ALA A 18 10.95 14.48 -14.60
C ALA A 18 9.50 14.05 -14.83
N PHE A 19 9.18 13.64 -16.06
CA PHE A 19 7.92 13.01 -16.36
C PHE A 19 7.93 11.69 -15.57
N THR A 20 7.22 11.68 -14.46
CA THR A 20 6.76 10.44 -13.83
C THR A 20 5.99 9.70 -14.93
N GLN A 21 6.58 8.64 -15.49
CA GLN A 21 5.91 7.82 -16.49
C GLN A 21 4.78 7.06 -15.79
N ILE A 22 3.57 7.61 -15.90
CA ILE A 22 2.34 6.95 -15.45
C ILE A 22 2.07 5.85 -16.47
N GLY A 23 2.07 4.58 -16.02
CA GLY A 23 1.83 3.41 -16.87
C GLY A 23 0.56 3.53 -17.71
N ASN A 24 0.52 2.91 -18.88
CA ASN A 24 -0.63 3.03 -19.79
C ASN A 24 -1.78 2.13 -19.30
N PRO A 25 -2.90 2.70 -18.80
CA PRO A 25 -3.98 1.93 -18.17
C PRO A 25 -4.67 0.95 -19.13
N ASN A 26 -4.55 1.14 -20.45
CA ASN A 26 -5.15 0.25 -21.44
C ASN A 26 -4.39 -1.08 -21.65
N ILE A 27 -3.13 -1.15 -21.21
CA ILE A 27 -2.29 -2.36 -21.30
C ILE A 27 -1.85 -2.86 -19.92
N SER A 28 -2.09 -2.08 -18.87
CA SER A 28 -1.83 -2.47 -17.49
C SER A 28 -2.81 -3.56 -17.03
N ASP A 29 -2.32 -4.46 -16.19
CA ASP A 29 -3.16 -5.48 -15.59
C ASP A 29 -3.89 -4.92 -14.36
N ASN A 30 -5.18 -5.24 -14.27
CA ASN A 30 -6.07 -4.82 -13.20
C ASN A 30 -6.91 -6.00 -12.77
N TRP A 31 -6.82 -6.37 -11.51
CA TRP A 31 -7.68 -7.40 -10.94
C TRP A 31 -8.34 -6.93 -9.65
N THR A 32 -9.56 -7.38 -9.44
CA THR A 32 -10.31 -7.14 -8.20
C THR A 32 -10.88 -8.47 -7.74
N LEU A 33 -10.54 -8.84 -6.52
CA LEU A 33 -11.08 -10.01 -5.83
C LEU A 33 -11.90 -9.52 -4.63
N SER A 34 -13.06 -10.13 -4.44
CA SER A 34 -13.94 -9.84 -3.33
C SER A 34 -14.29 -11.15 -2.65
N GLU A 35 -13.98 -11.25 -1.37
CA GLU A 35 -14.22 -12.45 -0.57
C GLU A 35 -15.09 -12.10 0.65
N PHE A 36 -16.04 -12.97 0.92
CA PHE A 36 -16.91 -12.89 2.09
C PHE A 36 -16.59 -14.05 3.02
N THR A 37 -16.23 -13.73 4.26
CA THR A 37 -15.90 -14.74 5.27
C THR A 37 -16.55 -14.41 6.61
N GLU A 38 -16.75 -15.42 7.44
CA GLU A 38 -17.04 -15.21 8.86
C GLU A 38 -15.71 -15.33 9.62
N THR A 39 -15.26 -14.23 10.20
CA THR A 39 -13.96 -14.11 10.87
C THR A 39 -14.14 -14.03 12.38
N LEU A 40 -13.16 -14.51 13.14
CA LEU A 40 -13.13 -14.33 14.59
C LEU A 40 -12.33 -13.07 14.93
N VAL A 41 -13.01 -12.06 15.47
CA VAL A 41 -12.38 -10.83 15.96
C VAL A 41 -12.18 -10.91 17.47
N GLU A 42 -10.99 -10.58 17.95
CA GLU A 42 -10.65 -10.60 19.38
C GLU A 42 -11.03 -9.29 20.09
N ASN A 43 -11.69 -9.40 21.26
CA ASN A 43 -12.00 -8.31 22.19
C ASN A 43 -10.81 -7.92 23.08
N ASN A 44 -10.98 -6.85 23.86
CA ASN A 44 -10.09 -6.44 24.95
C ASN A 44 -9.98 -7.48 26.09
N ASN A 45 -10.90 -8.44 26.17
CA ASN A 45 -10.89 -9.51 27.19
C ASN A 45 -10.39 -10.88 26.67
N ASN A 46 -9.75 -10.95 25.49
CA ASN A 46 -9.36 -12.21 24.81
C ASN A 46 -10.55 -13.09 24.36
N GLU A 47 -11.77 -12.59 24.50
CA GLU A 47 -12.96 -13.21 23.93
C GLU A 47 -12.98 -12.98 22.43
N THR A 48 -13.20 -14.04 21.66
CA THR A 48 -13.39 -13.96 20.21
C THR A 48 -14.87 -14.00 19.88
N PHE A 49 -15.31 -13.15 18.96
CA PHE A 49 -16.67 -13.18 18.43
C PHE A 49 -16.65 -13.26 16.92
N LEU A 50 -17.68 -13.90 16.37
CA LEU A 50 -17.85 -14.11 14.95
C LEU A 50 -18.44 -12.85 14.31
N VAL A 51 -17.75 -12.33 13.32
CA VAL A 51 -18.10 -11.10 12.59
C VAL A 51 -18.10 -11.44 11.11
N LYS A 52 -19.04 -10.87 10.34
CA LYS A 52 -19.00 -11.00 8.89
C LYS A 52 -17.95 -10.02 8.36
N GLU A 53 -17.01 -10.53 7.59
CA GLU A 53 -15.93 -9.77 7.00
C GLU A 53 -16.06 -9.80 5.47
N LEU A 54 -16.04 -8.62 4.86
CA LEU A 54 -15.87 -8.44 3.44
C LEU A 54 -14.47 -7.90 3.20
N GLU A 55 -13.65 -8.71 2.53
CA GLU A 55 -12.34 -8.31 2.04
C GLU A 55 -12.41 -8.01 0.55
N ILE A 56 -11.96 -6.83 0.15
CA ILE A 56 -11.80 -6.45 -1.25
C ILE A 56 -10.33 -6.18 -1.51
N THR A 57 -9.70 -7.03 -2.34
CA THR A 57 -8.33 -6.83 -2.80
C THR A 57 -8.34 -6.35 -4.25
N LYS A 58 -7.76 -5.18 -4.50
CA LYS A 58 -7.51 -4.66 -5.84
C LYS A 58 -6.01 -4.64 -6.07
N GLU A 59 -5.56 -5.20 -7.18
CA GLU A 59 -4.18 -5.04 -7.61
C GLU A 59 -4.11 -4.40 -8.98
N TYR A 60 -3.15 -3.50 -9.12
CA TYR A 60 -2.84 -2.79 -10.35
C TYR A 60 -1.36 -3.01 -10.65
N THR A 61 -1.05 -3.67 -11.76
CA THR A 61 0.33 -3.82 -12.24
C THR A 61 0.51 -2.91 -13.44
N PRO A 62 1.16 -1.74 -13.26
CA PRO A 62 1.33 -0.83 -14.36
C PRO A 62 2.31 -1.40 -15.39
N VAL A 63 2.02 -1.17 -16.66
CA VAL A 63 2.89 -1.59 -17.76
C VAL A 63 3.33 -0.36 -18.57
N ILE A 64 4.60 -0.35 -18.98
CA ILE A 64 5.15 0.59 -19.95
C ILE A 64 5.81 -0.18 -21.09
N LEU A 65 5.91 0.45 -22.27
CA LEU A 65 6.66 -0.10 -23.40
C LEU A 65 8.13 0.31 -23.27
N ASP A 66 9.06 -0.57 -23.65
CA ASP A 66 10.49 -0.27 -23.58
C ASP A 66 10.81 0.97 -24.43
N PRO A 67 11.31 2.06 -23.82
CA PRO A 67 11.67 3.26 -24.55
C PRO A 67 12.69 3.02 -25.68
N LYS A 68 13.50 1.95 -25.62
CA LYS A 68 14.47 1.57 -26.65
C LYS A 68 13.82 1.00 -27.91
N ASP A 69 12.61 0.48 -27.79
CA ASP A 69 11.85 -0.09 -28.91
C ASP A 69 10.94 0.92 -29.60
N LYS A 70 11.12 2.20 -29.26
CA LYS A 70 10.40 3.30 -29.90
C LYS A 70 10.52 3.16 -31.43
N TYR A 71 9.36 3.11 -32.10
CA TYR A 71 9.18 2.91 -33.56
C TYR A 71 9.32 1.47 -34.07
N LYS A 72 9.54 0.48 -33.21
CA LYS A 72 9.39 -0.93 -33.60
C LYS A 72 7.91 -1.31 -33.57
N LEU A 73 7.52 -2.19 -34.49
CA LEU A 73 6.18 -2.78 -34.54
C LEU A 73 5.92 -3.67 -33.32
N ASN A 74 6.93 -4.44 -32.93
CA ASN A 74 6.92 -5.26 -31.73
C ASN A 74 7.78 -4.53 -30.69
N GLN A 75 7.13 -4.02 -29.63
CA GLN A 75 7.81 -3.34 -28.53
C GLN A 75 7.73 -4.22 -27.30
N ASP A 76 8.86 -4.33 -26.59
CA ASP A 76 8.90 -5.09 -25.36
C ASP A 76 8.10 -4.37 -24.25
N ILE A 77 7.49 -5.19 -23.39
CA ILE A 77 6.69 -4.74 -22.24
C ILE A 77 7.56 -4.78 -20.99
N ILE A 78 7.59 -3.66 -20.25
CA ILE A 78 8.21 -3.56 -18.93
C ILE A 78 7.10 -3.50 -17.88
N TYR A 79 7.07 -4.50 -17.01
CA TYR A 79 6.17 -4.54 -15.86
C TYR A 79 6.74 -3.69 -14.72
N LEU A 80 5.96 -2.70 -14.28
CA LEU A 80 6.25 -1.93 -13.08
C LEU A 80 5.69 -2.66 -11.84
N PRO A 81 6.16 -2.31 -10.64
CA PRO A 81 5.74 -3.03 -9.45
C PRO A 81 4.25 -2.90 -9.15
N THR A 82 3.63 -4.02 -8.78
CA THR A 82 2.20 -4.10 -8.48
C THR A 82 1.85 -3.25 -7.26
N GLN A 83 0.80 -2.45 -7.40
CA GLN A 83 0.18 -1.68 -6.33
C GLN A 83 -1.05 -2.44 -5.82
N VAL A 84 -1.22 -2.51 -4.51
CA VAL A 84 -2.32 -3.24 -3.87
C VAL A 84 -3.13 -2.28 -3.02
N THR A 85 -4.46 -2.37 -3.15
CA THR A 85 -5.43 -1.77 -2.24
C THR A 85 -6.26 -2.89 -1.63
N LYS A 86 -6.16 -3.08 -0.31
CA LYS A 86 -7.02 -3.99 0.45
C LYS A 86 -7.99 -3.19 1.30
N SER A 87 -9.29 -3.43 1.16
CA SER A 87 -10.34 -2.87 2.01
C SER A 87 -10.93 -4.00 2.84
N LEU A 88 -10.94 -3.82 4.15
CA LEU A 88 -11.56 -4.72 5.11
C LEU A 88 -12.78 -4.04 5.71
N LYS A 89 -13.94 -4.69 5.59
CA LYS A 89 -15.21 -4.19 6.11
C LYS A 89 -15.81 -5.22 7.04
N LEU A 90 -16.15 -4.81 8.26
CA LEU A 90 -16.70 -5.67 9.30
C LEU A 90 -18.14 -5.28 9.58
N ASP A 91 -19.00 -6.30 9.64
CA ASP A 91 -20.42 -6.22 10.01
C ASP A 91 -20.65 -6.97 11.34
N TYR A 92 -20.93 -6.21 12.40
CA TYR A 92 -21.10 -6.70 13.77
C TYR A 92 -22.55 -7.00 14.14
N ASP A 93 -23.51 -6.22 13.63
CA ASP A 93 -24.92 -6.33 14.00
C ASP A 93 -25.77 -7.15 13.01
N LYS A 94 -25.12 -7.69 11.97
CA LYS A 94 -25.69 -8.51 10.89
C LYS A 94 -26.71 -7.77 10.04
N ASP A 95 -26.68 -6.44 10.00
CA ASP A 95 -27.50 -5.65 9.08
C ASP A 95 -26.92 -5.66 7.64
N LYS A 96 -27.21 -4.64 6.82
CA LYS A 96 -26.69 -4.55 5.43
C LYS A 96 -25.52 -3.57 5.29
N GLN A 97 -25.22 -2.80 6.32
CA GLN A 97 -24.22 -1.75 6.34
C GLN A 97 -23.04 -2.20 7.20
N TYR A 98 -21.85 -2.19 6.62
CA TYR A 98 -20.64 -2.41 7.41
C TYR A 98 -20.43 -1.22 8.33
N GLU A 99 -20.24 -1.47 9.64
CA GLU A 99 -20.07 -0.39 10.61
C GLU A 99 -18.60 -0.01 10.80
N LYS A 100 -17.67 -0.88 10.38
CA LYS A 100 -16.22 -0.65 10.50
C LYS A 100 -15.51 -0.95 9.19
N GLU A 101 -14.62 -0.06 8.81
CA GLU A 101 -13.81 -0.17 7.59
C GLU A 101 -12.34 0.15 7.91
N ALA A 102 -11.44 -0.38 7.10
CA ALA A 102 -10.07 0.10 6.97
C ALA A 102 -9.54 -0.22 5.58
N GLU A 103 -8.81 0.71 4.98
CA GLU A 103 -8.16 0.54 3.69
C GLU A 103 -6.64 0.58 3.82
N PHE A 104 -5.98 -0.34 3.13
CA PHE A 104 -4.54 -0.54 3.14
C PHE A 104 -3.99 -0.41 1.72
N PHE A 105 -3.05 0.52 1.53
CA PHE A 105 -2.40 0.76 0.25
C PHE A 105 -0.90 0.47 0.38
N TYR A 106 -0.37 -0.40 -0.47
CA TYR A 106 1.04 -0.76 -0.45
C TYR A 106 1.51 -1.23 -1.82
N LYS A 107 2.83 -1.23 -2.01
CA LYS A 107 3.46 -1.92 -3.15
C LYS A 107 3.67 -3.40 -2.78
N LYS A 108 3.24 -4.30 -3.66
CA LYS A 108 3.37 -5.75 -3.46
C LYS A 108 4.85 -6.13 -3.30
N PRO A 109 5.22 -6.84 -2.22
CA PRO A 109 6.54 -7.47 -2.09
C PRO A 109 6.72 -8.56 -3.16
N ASP A 110 7.95 -8.75 -3.64
CA ASP A 110 8.20 -9.73 -4.72
C ASP A 110 8.06 -11.19 -4.24
N ASN A 111 8.23 -11.43 -2.94
CA ASN A 111 8.46 -12.77 -2.38
C ASN A 111 7.39 -13.25 -1.39
N PHE A 112 6.39 -12.43 -1.07
CA PHE A 112 5.31 -12.77 -0.14
C PHE A 112 4.13 -11.80 -0.31
N ASN A 113 2.96 -12.25 0.12
CA ASN A 113 1.76 -11.42 0.21
C ASN A 113 1.58 -10.90 1.63
N LEU A 114 0.99 -9.70 1.75
CA LEU A 114 0.55 -9.17 3.03
C LEU A 114 -0.91 -9.53 3.28
N ASP A 115 -1.19 -9.89 4.53
CA ASP A 115 -2.52 -10.12 5.04
C ASP A 115 -2.74 -9.24 6.28
N PHE A 116 -3.96 -8.72 6.43
CA PHE A 116 -4.32 -7.78 7.48
C PHE A 116 -5.50 -8.36 8.25
N THR A 117 -5.42 -8.34 9.58
CA THR A 117 -6.55 -8.69 10.43
C THR A 117 -6.88 -7.50 11.32
N LEU A 118 -8.12 -7.05 11.25
CA LEU A 118 -8.63 -6.00 12.13
C LEU A 118 -9.04 -6.61 13.47
N THR A 119 -8.57 -6.01 14.57
CA THR A 119 -8.96 -6.41 15.93
C THR A 119 -9.31 -5.19 16.76
N LYS A 120 -9.98 -5.40 17.91
CA LYS A 120 -10.24 -4.28 18.83
C LYS A 120 -8.96 -3.59 19.32
N SER A 121 -7.89 -4.36 19.43
CA SER A 121 -6.58 -3.86 19.86
C SER A 121 -5.75 -3.22 18.75
N GLY A 122 -6.23 -3.20 17.50
CA GLY A 122 -5.52 -2.65 16.36
C GLY A 122 -5.30 -3.65 15.22
N VAL A 123 -4.52 -3.23 14.23
CA VAL A 123 -4.19 -4.04 13.04
C VAL A 123 -3.13 -5.09 13.38
N ILE A 124 -3.37 -6.33 12.97
CA ILE A 124 -2.35 -7.39 12.88
C ILE A 124 -1.93 -7.49 11.42
N ILE A 125 -0.62 -7.51 11.18
CA ILE A 125 -0.06 -7.67 9.84
C ILE A 125 0.63 -9.04 9.77
N LYS A 126 0.29 -9.85 8.77
CA LYS A 126 0.86 -11.17 8.55
C LYS A 126 1.40 -11.29 7.12
N THR A 127 2.17 -12.34 6.91
CA THR A 127 2.60 -12.75 5.57
C THR A 127 2.19 -14.19 5.33
N ASP A 128 1.97 -14.55 4.07
CA ASP A 128 1.71 -15.93 3.64
C ASP A 128 2.94 -16.86 3.79
N LYS A 129 4.14 -16.27 3.86
CA LYS A 129 5.40 -17.00 4.04
C LYS A 129 5.75 -17.21 5.51
N LYS A 130 5.89 -18.47 5.94
CA LYS A 130 6.11 -18.87 7.34
C LYS A 130 7.37 -18.26 8.00
N ASP A 131 8.45 -18.11 7.24
CA ASP A 131 9.75 -17.65 7.78
C ASP A 131 9.91 -16.12 7.72
N VAL A 132 8.96 -15.43 7.10
CA VAL A 132 8.91 -13.97 7.04
C VAL A 132 7.93 -13.51 8.10
N ASN A 133 8.38 -12.66 9.01
CA ASN A 133 7.54 -12.12 10.07
C ASN A 133 7.79 -10.62 10.20
N VAL A 134 6.82 -9.90 10.76
CA VAL A 134 7.00 -8.49 11.08
C VAL A 134 8.03 -8.34 12.18
N SER A 135 9.14 -7.67 11.88
CA SER A 135 10.22 -7.35 12.82
C SER A 135 9.95 -6.02 13.51
N LYS A 136 9.65 -4.97 12.74
CA LYS A 136 9.40 -3.62 13.25
C LYS A 136 8.37 -2.90 12.41
N ILE A 137 7.64 -2.00 13.04
CA ILE A 137 6.71 -1.08 12.36
C ILE A 137 6.97 0.31 12.91
N TRP A 138 6.96 1.33 12.06
CA TRP A 138 6.99 2.72 12.54
C TRP A 138 6.24 3.68 11.63
N ASN A 139 5.65 4.71 12.22
CA ASN A 139 5.03 5.79 11.47
C ASN A 139 6.12 6.64 10.79
N LYS A 140 5.97 6.93 9.50
CA LYS A 140 6.94 7.70 8.71
C LYS A 140 7.13 9.12 9.23
N SER A 141 6.06 9.76 9.67
CA SER A 141 6.05 11.14 10.13
C SER A 141 6.54 11.25 11.57
N THR A 142 5.88 10.56 12.50
CA THR A 142 6.12 10.72 13.94
C THR A 142 7.25 9.85 14.48
N LYS A 143 7.72 8.86 13.70
CA LYS A 143 8.70 7.84 14.12
C LYS A 143 8.24 6.98 15.31
N LEU A 144 6.96 7.05 15.70
CA LEU A 144 6.39 6.18 16.72
C LEU A 144 6.45 4.73 16.25
N MET A 145 6.89 3.85 17.15
CA MET A 145 7.11 2.44 16.89
C MET A 145 5.87 1.62 17.25
N PHE A 146 5.54 0.65 16.41
CA PHE A 146 4.43 -0.29 16.57
C PHE A 146 4.93 -1.73 16.38
N SER A 147 4.08 -2.70 16.73
CA SER A 147 4.35 -4.12 16.54
C SER A 147 3.05 -4.92 16.54
N ASN A 148 3.10 -6.18 16.13
CA ASN A 148 1.96 -7.10 16.25
C ASN A 148 1.57 -7.45 17.70
N LYS A 149 2.37 -7.07 18.70
CA LYS A 149 2.01 -7.24 20.12
C LYS A 149 0.77 -6.41 20.44
N ARG A 150 -0.23 -7.03 21.06
CA ARG A 150 -1.57 -6.49 21.33
C ARG A 150 -1.64 -5.02 21.77
N ASN A 151 -0.81 -4.63 22.74
CA ASN A 151 -0.84 -3.26 23.30
C ASN A 151 -0.10 -2.22 22.45
N ASN A 152 0.55 -2.63 21.38
CA ASN A 152 1.41 -1.79 20.54
C ASN A 152 1.08 -1.89 19.05
N ARG A 153 -0.13 -2.34 18.70
CA ARG A 153 -0.62 -2.39 17.32
C ARG A 153 -0.99 -1.01 16.81
N ILE A 154 -1.07 -0.86 15.49
CA ILE A 154 -1.55 0.36 14.85
C ILE A 154 -3.05 0.50 15.12
N LYS A 155 -3.49 1.70 15.53
CA LYS A 155 -4.89 2.02 15.87
C LYS A 155 -5.38 3.31 15.21
N GLN A 156 -4.70 3.76 14.17
CA GLN A 156 -5.02 5.02 13.50
C GLN A 156 -4.51 5.02 12.07
N GLU A 157 -5.08 5.90 11.28
CA GLU A 157 -4.63 6.20 9.92
C GLU A 157 -3.19 6.71 9.88
N GLY A 158 -2.58 6.60 8.71
CA GLY A 158 -1.29 7.21 8.44
C GLY A 158 -0.40 6.37 7.54
N ASN A 159 0.84 6.84 7.41
CA ASN A 159 1.86 6.22 6.59
C ASN A 159 2.87 5.52 7.47
N TYR A 160 3.07 4.23 7.26
CA TYR A 160 3.95 3.39 8.06
C TYR A 160 4.99 2.69 7.18
N ILE A 161 6.09 2.31 7.79
CA ILE A 161 7.05 1.36 7.23
C ILE A 161 6.99 0.10 8.08
N ILE A 162 6.86 -1.04 7.40
CA ILE A 162 6.93 -2.36 8.02
C ILE A 162 8.26 -2.98 7.58
N GLU A 163 9.11 -3.33 8.54
CA GLU A 163 10.33 -4.09 8.33
C GLU A 163 10.10 -5.54 8.73
N PHE A 164 10.48 -6.45 7.85
CA PHE A 164 10.31 -7.88 8.03
C PHE A 164 11.63 -8.56 8.48
N THR A 165 11.54 -9.79 8.94
CA THR A 165 12.71 -10.59 9.38
C THR A 165 13.74 -10.84 8.27
N ASN A 166 13.34 -10.78 7.00
CA ASN A 166 14.23 -10.86 5.85
C ASN A 166 14.85 -9.50 5.47
N ASN A 167 14.71 -8.46 6.30
CA ASN A 167 15.13 -7.07 6.09
C ASN A 167 14.42 -6.33 4.95
N GLU A 168 13.40 -6.94 4.33
CA GLU A 168 12.55 -6.24 3.37
C GLU A 168 11.71 -5.18 4.10
N LYS A 169 11.47 -4.05 3.42
CA LYS A 169 10.70 -2.93 3.96
C LYS A 169 9.56 -2.61 3.02
N VAL A 170 8.36 -2.51 3.58
CA VAL A 170 7.15 -2.19 2.83
C VAL A 170 6.55 -0.91 3.39
N ASP A 171 6.33 0.04 2.50
CA ASP A 171 5.57 1.23 2.78
C ASP A 171 4.08 0.91 2.71
N ILE A 172 3.35 1.27 3.75
CA ILE A 172 1.90 1.10 3.82
C ILE A 172 1.22 2.40 4.21
N THR A 173 0.11 2.70 3.55
CA THR A 173 -0.80 3.78 3.91
C THR A 173 -2.09 3.16 4.40
N ILE A 174 -2.56 3.59 5.57
CA ILE A 174 -3.81 3.15 6.18
C ILE A 174 -4.76 4.35 6.20
N THR A 175 -5.96 4.19 5.64
CA THR A 175 -7.03 5.20 5.61
C THR A 175 -8.37 4.58 5.96
N ASN A 176 -9.37 5.43 6.17
CA ASN A 176 -10.71 5.07 6.63
C ASN A 176 -10.64 4.15 7.84
N TYR A 177 -9.71 4.39 8.77
CA TYR A 177 -9.52 3.53 9.94
C TYR A 177 -10.61 3.86 10.96
N GLU A 178 -11.78 3.27 10.76
CA GLU A 178 -12.93 3.43 11.62
C GLU A 178 -13.12 2.15 12.41
N ILE A 179 -12.23 1.92 13.37
CA ILE A 179 -12.34 0.80 14.31
C ILE A 179 -12.57 1.42 15.68
N PHE A 180 -13.83 1.36 16.11
CA PHE A 180 -14.49 2.06 17.24
C PHE A 180 -14.96 3.46 16.92
#